data_AF-A0AAU3GFQ2-F1
#
_entry.id   AF-A0AAU3GFQ2-F1
#
_cell.length_a   1.000
_cell.length_b   1.000
_cell.length_c   1.000
_cell.angle_alpha   90.00
_cell.angle_beta   90.00
_cell.angle_gamma   90.00
#
_symmetry.space_group_name_H-M   'P 1'
#
loop_
_entity.id
_entity.type
_entity.pdbx_description
1 polymer ?
#
loop_
_entity_poly.entity_id
_entity_poly.type
_entity_poly.pdbx_seq_one_letter_code
_entity_poly.pdbx_strand_id
1 'polypeptide(L)'
;MPFPSDRLLPDVLAYLRRIADLEPAEARELLGELRERHGVPMRLVWQRDFPGGSRHYDVLITAEDGAVSVAFAPDRALPWPLRGSRHAGEQVVLRLNGMDITMEHALAVLDVLWNDTGMATRLVNAGLVEQELAGDPVDLPSDELQEALDAFRRARGLLTVQATRDWMAERGLDHAHLEEIVASEAAIARLRRRVAGDAAPEVFAADPGGHDRLCVLRLRYPRPEAARAAVARLGGAGPFQAAGLLGLASGETLDHGADSEMGRAFRRDLGPMAATAVAGDVLGPPEHGAEVICVLEVRPAVLDDATRREIEKALFDQWLAGRRHEAKLEWLWGTAPRTGSVTKALREPIPGARPAGV
;
A
#
# COMPACT_ATOMS: atom_id res chain seq x y z
N MET A 1 -33.05 41.54 -2.62
CA MET A 1 -33.82 41.09 -3.80
C MET A 1 -35.22 40.71 -3.33
N PRO A 2 -36.28 41.44 -3.71
CA PRO A 2 -37.64 40.99 -3.46
C PRO A 2 -37.99 39.91 -4.50
N PHE A 3 -38.23 38.68 -4.05
CA PHE A 3 -38.88 37.68 -4.89
C PHE A 3 -40.34 38.10 -5.13
N PRO A 4 -40.96 37.69 -6.25
CA PRO A 4 -42.35 38.04 -6.56
C PRO A 4 -43.37 37.46 -5.56
N SER A 5 -42.95 36.52 -4.69
CA SER A 5 -43.77 35.93 -3.64
C SER A 5 -42.90 35.53 -2.43
N ASP A 6 -43.36 35.83 -1.23
CA ASP A 6 -42.75 35.41 0.04
C ASP A 6 -42.73 33.87 0.21
N ARG A 7 -43.54 33.15 -0.58
CA ARG A 7 -43.64 31.68 -0.55
C ARG A 7 -42.76 30.98 -1.57
N LEU A 8 -42.07 31.70 -2.45
CA LEU A 8 -41.26 31.11 -3.50
C LEU A 8 -40.17 30.19 -2.94
N LEU A 9 -39.33 30.70 -2.04
CA LEU A 9 -38.21 29.93 -1.47
C LEU A 9 -38.68 28.74 -0.60
N PRO A 10 -39.66 28.91 0.31
CA PRO A 10 -40.22 27.77 1.04
C PRO A 10 -40.77 26.66 0.13
N ASP A 11 -41.49 27.02 -0.93
CA ASP A 11 -42.04 26.04 -1.88
C ASP A 11 -40.94 25.33 -2.67
N VAL A 12 -39.90 26.05 -3.08
CA VAL A 12 -38.72 25.47 -3.77
C VAL A 12 -37.97 24.50 -2.85
N LEU A 13 -37.79 24.83 -1.58
CA LEU A 13 -37.16 23.93 -0.60
C LEU A 13 -38.00 22.68 -0.34
N ALA A 14 -39.33 22.83 -0.21
CA ALA A 14 -40.24 21.70 -0.06
C ALA A 14 -40.21 20.79 -1.30
N TYR A 15 -40.16 21.38 -2.49
CA TYR A 15 -40.00 20.67 -3.76
C TYR A 15 -38.68 19.88 -3.79
N LEU A 16 -37.54 20.51 -3.48
CA LEU A 16 -36.22 19.87 -3.49
C LEU A 16 -36.14 18.67 -2.53
N ARG A 17 -36.77 18.78 -1.35
CA ARG A 17 -36.89 17.67 -0.39
C ARG A 17 -37.72 16.51 -0.93
N ARG A 18 -38.79 16.80 -1.68
CA ARG A 18 -39.69 15.77 -2.25
C ARG A 18 -39.03 14.96 -3.37
N ILE A 19 -38.16 15.59 -4.15
CA ILE A 19 -37.57 14.97 -5.34
C ILE A 19 -36.23 14.25 -5.08
N ALA A 20 -35.75 14.21 -3.83
CA ALA A 20 -34.39 13.76 -3.51
C ALA A 20 -34.07 12.35 -4.06
N ASP A 21 -35.05 11.45 -4.07
CA ASP A 21 -34.90 10.06 -4.52
C ASP A 21 -35.53 9.78 -5.90
N LEU A 22 -36.09 10.79 -6.57
CA LEU A 22 -36.77 10.61 -7.85
C LEU A 22 -35.78 10.53 -9.02
N GLU A 23 -36.26 10.04 -10.16
CA GLU A 23 -35.51 10.15 -11.41
C GLU A 23 -35.56 11.58 -11.96
N PRO A 24 -34.53 12.05 -12.69
CA PRO A 24 -34.51 13.41 -13.23
C PRO A 24 -35.67 13.75 -14.17
N ALA A 25 -36.25 12.76 -14.83
CA ALA A 25 -37.42 12.95 -15.68
C ALA A 25 -38.66 13.31 -14.83
N GLU A 26 -38.94 12.52 -13.80
CA GLU A 26 -40.07 12.72 -12.88
C GLU A 26 -39.91 14.04 -12.10
N ALA A 27 -38.70 14.33 -11.61
CA ALA A 27 -38.44 15.58 -10.93
C ALA A 27 -38.73 16.81 -11.82
N ARG A 28 -38.39 16.75 -13.12
CA ARG A 28 -38.66 17.85 -14.06
C ARG A 28 -40.15 18.07 -14.31
N GLU A 29 -40.96 17.02 -14.31
CA GLU A 29 -42.42 17.15 -14.46
C GLU A 29 -43.00 17.92 -13.27
N LEU A 30 -42.57 17.57 -12.05
CA LEU A 30 -43.01 18.22 -10.82
C LEU A 30 -42.57 19.69 -10.71
N LEU A 31 -41.48 20.07 -11.39
CA LEU A 31 -41.07 21.48 -11.49
C LEU A 31 -42.08 22.32 -12.30
N GLY A 32 -42.79 21.71 -13.24
CA GLY A 32 -43.81 22.39 -14.06
C GLY A 32 -44.89 23.04 -13.20
N GLU A 33 -45.45 22.29 -12.25
CA GLU A 33 -46.46 22.77 -11.30
C GLU A 33 -45.95 23.97 -10.46
N LEU A 34 -44.68 23.92 -10.07
CA LEU A 34 -44.05 24.97 -9.26
C LEU A 34 -43.83 26.26 -10.08
N ARG A 35 -43.43 26.13 -11.35
CA ARG A 35 -43.29 27.25 -12.28
C ARG A 35 -44.62 27.94 -12.55
N GLU A 36 -45.68 27.16 -12.78
CA GLU A 36 -47.02 27.69 -13.03
C GLU A 36 -47.56 28.45 -11.81
N ARG A 37 -47.35 27.93 -10.61
CA ARG A 37 -47.82 28.55 -9.36
C ARG A 37 -47.21 29.93 -9.11
N HIS A 38 -45.91 30.09 -9.40
CA HIS A 38 -45.18 31.30 -9.04
C HIS A 38 -44.90 32.24 -10.22
N GLY A 39 -45.09 31.77 -11.46
CA GLY A 39 -44.87 32.58 -12.66
C GLY A 39 -43.40 32.98 -12.88
N VAL A 40 -42.44 32.29 -12.24
CA VAL A 40 -41.00 32.60 -12.31
C VAL A 40 -40.27 31.56 -13.15
N PRO A 41 -39.35 31.96 -14.06
CA PRO A 41 -38.49 31.02 -14.75
C PRO A 41 -37.60 30.27 -13.76
N MET A 42 -37.74 28.94 -13.75
CA MET A 42 -36.93 28.04 -12.92
C MET A 42 -36.25 27.01 -13.80
N ARG A 43 -35.08 26.50 -13.43
CA ARG A 43 -34.43 25.36 -14.08
C ARG A 43 -33.94 24.36 -13.04
N LEU A 44 -34.28 23.09 -13.21
CA LEU A 44 -33.71 22.01 -12.43
C LEU A 44 -32.37 21.60 -13.04
N VAL A 45 -31.31 21.73 -12.24
CA VAL A 45 -29.99 21.17 -12.50
C VAL A 45 -29.83 19.94 -11.63
N TRP A 46 -29.18 18.90 -12.15
CA TRP A 46 -28.94 17.70 -11.38
C TRP A 46 -27.62 17.06 -11.77
N GLN A 47 -27.05 16.31 -10.84
CA GLN A 47 -25.85 15.52 -11.03
C GLN A 47 -26.00 14.17 -10.32
N ARG A 48 -25.33 13.15 -10.86
CA ARG A 48 -25.17 11.85 -10.20
C ARG A 48 -23.83 11.82 -9.47
N ASP A 49 -23.86 11.48 -8.20
CA ASP A 49 -22.69 11.37 -7.34
C ASP A 49 -21.98 10.03 -7.57
N PHE A 50 -20.65 10.06 -7.57
CA PHE A 50 -19.81 8.86 -7.63
C PHE A 50 -18.76 8.93 -6.51
N PRO A 51 -18.51 7.83 -5.78
CA PRO A 51 -19.15 6.51 -5.87
C PRO A 51 -20.43 6.44 -5.01
N GLY A 52 -21.50 5.82 -5.52
CA GLY A 52 -22.76 5.64 -4.79
C GLY A 52 -24.03 5.87 -5.60
N GLY A 53 -23.93 6.61 -6.72
CA GLY A 53 -25.02 6.76 -7.68
C GLY A 53 -26.20 7.59 -7.20
N SER A 54 -26.12 8.22 -6.01
CA SER A 54 -27.11 9.15 -5.49
C SER A 54 -27.26 10.36 -6.40
N ARG A 55 -28.44 10.98 -6.39
CA ARG A 55 -28.76 12.14 -7.22
C ARG A 55 -28.86 13.37 -6.36
N HIS A 56 -28.38 14.48 -6.91
CA HIS A 56 -28.48 15.76 -6.26
C HIS A 56 -29.12 16.77 -7.21
N TYR A 57 -29.94 17.65 -6.66
CA TYR A 57 -30.79 18.58 -7.40
C TYR A 57 -30.64 20.00 -6.86
N ASP A 58 -30.49 20.94 -7.79
CA ASP A 58 -30.51 22.38 -7.55
C ASP A 58 -31.59 23.02 -8.41
N VAL A 59 -32.32 23.99 -7.84
CA VAL A 59 -33.23 24.85 -8.59
C VAL A 59 -32.57 26.20 -8.81
N LEU A 60 -32.34 26.53 -10.07
CA LEU A 60 -31.95 27.86 -10.51
C LEU A 60 -33.20 28.70 -10.75
N ILE A 61 -33.32 29.83 -10.07
CA ILE A 61 -34.40 30.80 -10.21
C ILE A 61 -33.81 32.03 -10.90
N THR A 62 -34.36 32.40 -12.06
CA THR A 62 -33.90 33.60 -12.79
C THR A 62 -34.66 34.82 -12.30
N ALA A 63 -33.93 35.87 -11.93
CA ALA A 63 -34.43 37.20 -11.59
C ALA A 63 -33.90 38.25 -12.58
N GLU A 64 -34.41 39.48 -12.53
CA GLU A 64 -34.00 40.56 -13.44
C GLU A 64 -32.53 40.98 -13.24
N ASP A 65 -32.01 40.87 -12.03
CA ASP A 65 -30.67 41.31 -11.61
C ASP A 65 -29.69 40.15 -11.37
N GLY A 66 -30.10 38.91 -11.62
CA GLY A 66 -29.24 37.75 -11.45
C GLY A 66 -29.96 36.41 -11.42
N ALA A 67 -29.28 35.40 -10.88
CA ALA A 67 -29.83 34.06 -10.68
C ALA A 67 -29.60 33.63 -9.23
N VAL A 68 -30.59 32.97 -8.65
CA VAL A 68 -30.52 32.38 -7.32
C VAL A 68 -30.49 30.86 -7.47
N SER A 69 -29.47 30.21 -6.91
CA SER A 69 -29.45 28.76 -6.78
C SER A 69 -29.96 28.35 -5.40
N VAL A 70 -30.90 27.42 -5.36
CA VAL A 70 -31.38 26.80 -4.13
C VAL A 70 -31.05 25.31 -4.20
N ALA A 71 -30.33 24.82 -3.21
CA ALA A 71 -29.91 23.42 -3.09
C ALA A 71 -30.39 22.85 -1.76
N PHE A 72 -30.75 21.56 -1.76
CA PHE A 72 -31.00 20.79 -0.54
C PHE A 72 -30.12 19.56 -0.55
N ALA A 73 -29.37 19.38 0.53
CA ALA A 73 -28.54 18.20 0.75
C ALA A 73 -29.02 17.51 2.05
N PRO A 74 -29.38 16.21 2.02
CA PRO A 74 -29.65 15.45 3.23
C PRO A 74 -28.40 15.31 4.08
N ASP A 75 -28.54 14.87 5.34
CA ASP A 75 -27.44 14.78 6.30
C ASP A 75 -26.19 14.12 5.69
N ARG A 76 -25.04 14.79 5.87
CA ARG A 76 -23.70 14.42 5.37
C ARG A 76 -23.45 14.60 3.86
N ALA A 77 -24.42 15.10 3.08
CA ALA A 77 -24.19 15.52 1.70
C ALA A 77 -23.82 17.01 1.63
N LEU A 78 -22.84 17.38 0.80
CA LEU A 78 -22.58 18.78 0.48
C LEU A 78 -23.53 19.26 -0.64
N PRO A 79 -24.03 20.50 -0.61
CA PRO A 79 -24.75 21.08 -1.75
C PRO A 79 -23.79 21.35 -2.92
N TRP A 80 -24.28 21.25 -4.16
CA TRP A 80 -23.47 21.35 -5.39
C TRP A 80 -22.53 22.56 -5.46
N PRO A 81 -22.90 23.78 -5.04
CA PRO A 81 -21.98 24.92 -5.05
C PRO A 81 -20.75 24.75 -4.13
N LEU A 82 -20.84 23.82 -3.16
CA LEU A 82 -19.74 23.45 -2.26
C LEU A 82 -19.03 22.16 -2.70
N ARG A 83 -19.54 21.47 -3.73
CA ARG A 83 -18.89 20.29 -4.32
C ARG A 83 -17.86 20.73 -5.34
N GLY A 84 -16.63 20.92 -4.87
CA GLY A 84 -15.52 21.48 -5.64
C GLY A 84 -14.77 22.57 -4.88
N SER A 85 -15.43 23.20 -3.90
CA SER A 85 -14.72 23.88 -2.81
C SER A 85 -14.15 22.80 -1.89
N ARG A 86 -13.04 22.19 -2.30
CA ARG A 86 -12.25 21.36 -1.40
C ARG A 86 -11.80 22.25 -0.25
N HIS A 87 -11.87 21.77 0.98
CA HIS A 87 -11.29 22.52 2.09
C HIS A 87 -9.82 22.78 1.75
N ALA A 88 -9.29 23.98 2.00
CA ALA A 88 -7.88 24.27 1.74
C ALA A 88 -6.95 23.26 2.44
N GLY A 89 -7.38 22.63 3.54
CA GLY A 89 -6.67 21.53 4.20
C GLY A 89 -6.70 20.17 3.47
N GLU A 90 -7.62 19.93 2.53
CA GLU A 90 -7.73 18.65 1.79
C GLU A 90 -6.77 18.57 0.59
N GLN A 91 -6.24 19.71 0.15
CA GLN A 91 -5.24 19.77 -0.92
C GLN A 91 -3.84 20.06 -0.40
N VAL A 92 -3.67 20.43 0.87
CA VAL A 92 -2.37 20.72 1.46
C VAL A 92 -1.88 19.49 2.19
N VAL A 93 -0.82 18.89 1.65
CA VAL A 93 -0.17 17.70 2.21
C VAL A 93 0.72 18.07 3.39
N LEU A 94 1.42 19.21 3.29
CA LEU A 94 2.18 19.76 4.41
C LEU A 94 2.36 21.28 4.28
N ARG A 95 2.65 21.97 5.39
CA ARG A 95 3.03 23.38 5.38
C ARG A 95 4.49 23.53 5.78
N LEU A 96 5.32 24.07 4.90
CA LEU A 96 6.75 24.31 5.14
C LEU A 96 7.01 25.82 5.24
N ASN A 97 7.36 26.32 6.43
CA ASN A 97 7.63 27.75 6.66
C ASN A 97 6.49 28.68 6.19
N GLY A 98 5.24 28.26 6.36
CA GLY A 98 4.07 29.02 5.89
C GLY A 98 3.71 28.81 4.42
N MET A 99 4.51 28.05 3.66
CA MET A 99 4.18 27.63 2.30
C MET A 99 3.37 26.34 2.33
N ASP A 100 2.21 26.36 1.67
CA ASP A 100 1.38 25.18 1.46
C ASP A 100 1.95 24.30 0.34
N ILE A 101 2.32 23.07 0.69
CA ILE A 101 2.68 22.02 -0.27
C ILE A 101 1.40 21.28 -0.63
N THR A 102 1.01 21.38 -1.90
CA THR A 102 -0.23 20.79 -2.36
C THR A 102 -0.09 19.30 -2.72
N MET A 103 -1.21 18.60 -2.86
CA MET A 103 -1.24 17.23 -3.40
C MET A 103 -0.61 17.18 -4.79
N GLU A 104 -0.84 18.20 -5.63
CA GLU A 104 -0.17 18.31 -6.94
C GLU A 104 1.36 18.39 -6.82
N HIS A 105 1.88 19.13 -5.84
CA HIS A 105 3.32 19.15 -5.56
C HIS A 105 3.83 17.82 -5.02
N ALA A 106 3.09 17.17 -4.11
CA ALA A 106 3.44 15.85 -3.62
C ALA A 106 3.46 14.82 -4.76
N LEU A 107 2.48 14.87 -5.65
CA LEU A 107 2.43 14.08 -6.87
C LEU A 107 3.64 14.37 -7.79
N ALA A 108 4.02 15.64 -7.98
CA ALA A 108 5.21 15.98 -8.76
C ALA A 108 6.52 15.42 -8.15
N VAL A 109 6.61 15.30 -6.83
CA VAL A 109 7.76 14.65 -6.16
C VAL A 109 7.70 13.13 -6.28
N LEU A 110 6.50 12.56 -6.29
CA LEU A 110 6.28 11.13 -6.53
C LEU A 110 6.60 10.69 -7.97
N ASP A 111 7.08 11.58 -8.86
CA ASP A 111 7.64 11.26 -10.17
C ASP A 111 8.80 10.24 -10.07
N VAL A 112 9.40 10.08 -8.87
CA VAL A 112 10.34 8.98 -8.53
C VAL A 112 9.72 7.58 -8.79
N LEU A 113 8.40 7.43 -8.70
CA LEU A 113 7.67 6.20 -9.04
C LEU A 113 8.00 5.69 -10.46
N TRP A 114 8.34 6.58 -11.39
CA TRP A 114 8.67 6.19 -12.76
C TRP A 114 10.08 5.62 -12.91
N ASN A 115 10.97 5.92 -11.95
CA ASN A 115 12.36 5.47 -11.94
C ASN A 115 12.59 4.33 -10.93
N ASP A 116 11.75 4.22 -9.90
CA ASP A 116 11.77 3.15 -8.89
C ASP A 116 10.53 2.25 -9.03
N THR A 117 10.72 1.13 -9.73
CA THR A 117 9.71 0.08 -9.88
C THR A 117 9.32 -0.58 -8.56
N GLY A 118 10.14 -0.50 -7.52
CA GLY A 118 9.83 -1.03 -6.19
C GLY A 118 8.65 -0.30 -5.55
N MET A 119 8.61 1.02 -5.65
CA MET A 119 7.49 1.81 -5.14
C MET A 119 6.20 1.60 -5.95
N ALA A 120 6.31 1.55 -7.29
CA ALA A 120 5.18 1.22 -8.15
C ALA A 120 4.61 -0.19 -7.86
N THR A 121 5.49 -1.17 -7.59
CA THR A 121 5.08 -2.53 -7.20
C THR A 121 4.33 -2.53 -5.87
N ARG A 122 4.81 -1.78 -4.87
CA ARG A 122 4.12 -1.67 -3.57
C ARG A 122 2.73 -1.07 -3.71
N LEU A 123 2.59 0.01 -4.49
CA LEU A 123 1.31 0.67 -4.73
C LEU A 123 0.31 -0.28 -5.41
N VAL A 124 0.73 -0.94 -6.49
CA VAL A 124 -0.14 -1.87 -7.22
C VAL A 124 -0.50 -3.09 -6.37
N ASN A 125 0.46 -3.65 -5.63
CA ASN A 125 0.19 -4.77 -4.72
C ASN A 125 -0.80 -4.37 -3.62
N ALA A 126 -0.69 -3.17 -3.05
CA ALA A 126 -1.67 -2.67 -2.07
C ALA A 126 -3.07 -2.59 -2.68
N GLY A 127 -3.21 -2.00 -3.87
CA GLY A 127 -4.50 -1.93 -4.56
C GLY A 127 -5.09 -3.30 -4.92
N LEU A 128 -4.25 -4.27 -5.31
CA LEU A 128 -4.69 -5.65 -5.57
C LEU A 128 -5.21 -6.33 -4.30
N VAL A 129 -4.52 -6.13 -3.17
CA VAL A 129 -4.95 -6.66 -1.88
C VAL A 129 -6.28 -6.04 -1.45
N GLU A 130 -6.42 -4.72 -1.55
CA GLU A 130 -7.67 -4.02 -1.26
C GLU A 130 -8.82 -4.52 -2.16
N GLN A 131 -8.56 -4.72 -3.45
CA GLN A 131 -9.57 -5.25 -4.38
C GLN A 131 -10.04 -6.66 -3.98
N GLU A 132 -9.13 -7.57 -3.62
CA GLU A 132 -9.51 -8.91 -3.16
C GLU A 132 -10.31 -8.86 -1.85
N LEU A 133 -9.88 -8.02 -0.89
CA LEU A 133 -10.59 -7.85 0.37
C LEU A 133 -11.97 -7.18 0.20
N ALA A 134 -12.15 -6.32 -0.81
CA ALA A 134 -13.46 -5.75 -1.11
C ALA A 134 -14.41 -6.75 -1.77
N GLY A 135 -13.87 -7.65 -2.61
CA GLY A 135 -14.65 -8.71 -3.28
C GLY A 135 -15.08 -9.83 -2.33
N ASP A 136 -14.28 -10.09 -1.30
CA ASP A 136 -14.58 -11.06 -0.25
C ASP A 136 -14.17 -10.48 1.12
N PRO A 137 -15.05 -9.67 1.72
CA PRO A 137 -14.79 -8.99 3.00
C PRO A 137 -14.48 -10.01 4.09
N VAL A 138 -13.31 -9.84 4.70
CA VAL A 138 -12.96 -10.58 5.90
C VAL A 138 -13.62 -9.90 7.09
N ASP A 139 -14.76 -10.43 7.52
CA ASP A 139 -15.36 -10.03 8.80
C ASP A 139 -14.56 -10.66 9.95
N LEU A 140 -14.08 -9.81 10.86
CA LEU A 140 -13.30 -10.21 12.03
C LEU A 140 -14.21 -10.11 13.25
N PRO A 141 -14.63 -11.23 13.85
CA PRO A 141 -15.38 -11.19 15.10
C PRO A 141 -14.52 -10.55 16.20
N SER A 142 -15.17 -10.04 17.23
CA SER A 142 -14.53 -9.20 18.26
C SER A 142 -13.40 -9.90 19.02
N ASP A 143 -13.49 -11.21 19.19
CA ASP A 143 -12.45 -12.05 19.80
C ASP A 143 -11.21 -12.15 18.89
N GLU A 144 -11.40 -12.40 17.60
CA GLU A 144 -10.31 -12.39 16.61
C GLU A 144 -9.64 -11.01 16.48
N LEU A 145 -10.42 -9.92 16.54
CA LEU A 145 -9.87 -8.56 16.54
C LEU A 145 -9.02 -8.29 17.78
N GLN A 146 -9.44 -8.78 18.96
CA GLN A 146 -8.68 -8.64 20.19
C GLN A 146 -7.36 -9.44 20.13
N GLU A 147 -7.38 -10.66 19.60
CA GLU A 147 -6.17 -11.45 19.38
C GLU A 147 -5.20 -10.77 18.40
N ALA A 148 -5.74 -10.18 17.32
CA ALA A 148 -4.97 -9.41 16.35
C ALA A 148 -4.35 -8.16 16.99
N LEU A 149 -5.10 -7.44 17.84
CA LEU A 149 -4.60 -6.27 18.57
C LEU A 149 -3.46 -6.66 19.51
N ASP A 150 -3.57 -7.78 20.22
CA ASP A 150 -2.51 -8.27 21.10
C ASP A 150 -1.28 -8.72 20.31
N ALA A 151 -1.46 -9.36 19.16
CA ALA A 151 -0.37 -9.71 18.25
C ALA A 151 0.32 -8.46 17.69
N PHE A 152 -0.46 -7.46 17.26
CA PHE A 152 0.01 -6.16 16.78
C PHE A 152 0.87 -5.47 17.84
N ARG A 153 0.40 -5.45 19.09
CA ARG A 153 1.13 -4.88 20.23
C ARG A 153 2.42 -5.62 20.51
N ARG A 154 2.41 -6.96 20.53
CA ARG A 154 3.62 -7.77 20.73
C ARG A 154 4.66 -7.53 19.64
N ALA A 155 4.25 -7.50 18.37
CA ALA A 155 5.14 -7.27 17.23
C ALA A 155 5.85 -5.91 17.28
N ARG A 156 5.22 -4.91 17.92
CA ARG A 156 5.71 -3.53 18.01
C ARG A 156 6.27 -3.16 19.39
N GLY A 157 6.38 -4.13 20.30
CA GLY A 157 6.86 -3.89 21.67
C GLY A 157 5.90 -3.05 22.55
N LEU A 158 4.64 -2.90 22.15
CA LEU A 158 3.61 -2.12 22.84
C LEU A 158 2.97 -2.91 23.99
N LEU A 159 3.82 -3.44 24.88
CA LEU A 159 3.43 -4.40 25.92
C LEU A 159 2.65 -3.77 27.08
N THR A 160 2.62 -2.44 27.17
CA THR A 160 1.89 -1.70 28.20
C THR A 160 0.83 -0.81 27.59
N VAL A 161 -0.22 -0.50 28.36
CA VAL A 161 -1.27 0.45 27.92
C VAL A 161 -0.68 1.83 27.64
N GLN A 162 0.30 2.26 28.44
CA GLN A 162 0.98 3.54 28.25
C GLN A 162 1.76 3.58 26.93
N ALA A 163 2.54 2.53 26.63
CA ALA A 163 3.29 2.46 25.36
C ALA A 163 2.35 2.48 24.15
N THR A 164 1.20 1.80 24.23
CA THR A 164 0.18 1.87 23.17
C THR A 164 -0.39 3.29 23.02
N ARG A 165 -0.71 3.96 24.13
CA ARG A 165 -1.22 5.35 24.09
C ARG A 165 -0.19 6.34 23.54
N ASP A 166 1.07 6.21 23.93
CA ASP A 166 2.14 7.07 23.42
C ASP A 166 2.34 6.84 21.91
N TRP A 167 2.37 5.58 21.48
CA TRP A 167 2.45 5.23 20.06
C TRP A 167 1.29 5.77 19.22
N MET A 168 0.07 5.74 19.77
CA MET A 168 -1.12 6.32 19.15
C MET A 168 -1.04 7.85 19.11
N ALA A 169 -0.64 8.49 20.20
CA ALA A 169 -0.52 9.94 20.31
C ALA A 169 0.55 10.49 19.34
N GLU A 170 1.70 9.83 19.22
CA GLU A 170 2.74 10.16 18.25
C GLU A 170 2.23 10.15 16.80
N ARG A 171 1.20 9.35 16.52
CA ARG A 171 0.61 9.15 15.18
C ARG A 171 -0.73 9.85 15.01
N GLY A 172 -1.20 10.58 16.01
CA GLY A 172 -2.52 11.23 15.98
C GLY A 172 -3.69 10.26 15.85
N LEU A 173 -3.54 9.02 16.32
CA LEU A 173 -4.54 7.97 16.21
C LEU A 173 -5.44 7.94 17.45
N ASP A 174 -6.74 7.75 17.22
CA ASP A 174 -7.67 7.33 18.27
C ASP A 174 -7.85 5.80 18.26
N HIS A 175 -8.65 5.29 19.19
CA HIS A 175 -8.83 3.85 19.36
C HIS A 175 -9.55 3.21 18.17
N ALA A 176 -10.53 3.89 17.58
CA ALA A 176 -11.25 3.38 16.42
C ALA A 176 -10.30 3.24 15.22
N HIS A 177 -9.44 4.24 14.99
CA HIS A 177 -8.43 4.17 13.94
C HIS A 177 -7.40 3.06 14.17
N LEU A 178 -7.05 2.79 15.44
CA LEU A 178 -6.20 1.64 15.77
C LEU A 178 -6.89 0.32 15.43
N GLU A 179 -8.16 0.15 15.77
CA GLU A 179 -8.93 -1.04 15.43
C GLU A 179 -9.02 -1.23 13.90
N GLU A 180 -9.23 -0.16 13.13
CA GLU A 180 -9.23 -0.19 11.66
C GLU A 180 -7.88 -0.66 11.09
N ILE A 181 -6.76 -0.14 11.60
CA ILE A 181 -5.42 -0.56 11.19
C ILE A 181 -5.21 -2.05 11.50
N VAL A 182 -5.61 -2.49 12.70
CA VAL A 182 -5.44 -3.88 13.13
C VAL A 182 -6.32 -4.82 12.34
N ALA A 183 -7.58 -4.45 12.09
CA ALA A 183 -8.50 -5.21 11.26
C ALA A 183 -7.96 -5.37 9.83
N SER A 184 -7.41 -4.29 9.26
CA SER A 184 -6.76 -4.33 7.94
C SER A 184 -5.55 -5.28 7.94
N GLU A 185 -4.62 -5.17 8.91
CA GLU A 185 -3.47 -6.09 9.00
C GLU A 185 -3.89 -7.55 9.17
N ALA A 186 -4.92 -7.81 9.98
CA ALA A 186 -5.45 -9.15 10.21
C ALA A 186 -6.14 -9.72 8.96
N ALA A 187 -6.91 -8.91 8.23
CA ALA A 187 -7.53 -9.29 6.97
C ALA A 187 -6.48 -9.68 5.92
N ILE A 188 -5.40 -8.91 5.80
CA ILE A 188 -4.26 -9.23 4.92
C ILE A 188 -3.59 -10.53 5.35
N ALA A 189 -3.38 -10.75 6.66
CA ALA A 189 -2.78 -11.97 7.17
C ALA A 189 -3.67 -13.20 6.91
N ARG A 190 -5.00 -13.06 6.96
CA ARG A 190 -5.94 -14.14 6.65
C ARG A 190 -5.97 -14.42 5.14
N LEU A 191 -5.98 -13.38 4.30
CA LEU A 191 -5.84 -13.53 2.85
C LEU A 191 -4.56 -14.29 2.50
N ARG A 192 -3.43 -13.93 3.12
CA ARG A 192 -2.15 -14.64 2.94
C ARG A 192 -2.26 -16.13 3.29
N ARG A 193 -2.84 -16.44 4.45
CA ARG A 193 -3.05 -17.83 4.89
C ARG A 193 -3.98 -18.60 3.95
N ARG A 194 -5.03 -17.97 3.43
CA ARG A 194 -5.94 -18.59 2.46
C ARG A 194 -5.24 -18.91 1.13
N VAL A 195 -4.40 -17.99 0.64
CA VAL A 195 -3.69 -18.15 -0.62
C VAL A 195 -2.55 -19.17 -0.52
N ALA A 196 -1.85 -19.22 0.61
CA ALA A 196 -0.58 -19.93 0.72
C ALA A 196 -0.51 -21.03 1.79
N GLY A 197 -1.42 -21.01 2.78
CA GLY A 197 -1.29 -21.80 4.01
C GLY A 197 -1.33 -23.31 3.80
N ASP A 198 -2.18 -23.79 2.88
CA ASP A 198 -2.31 -25.22 2.59
C ASP A 198 -1.16 -25.74 1.72
N ALA A 199 -0.56 -24.89 0.89
CA ALA A 199 0.57 -25.23 0.03
C ALA A 199 1.93 -25.19 0.76
N ALA A 200 2.01 -24.54 1.94
CA ALA A 200 3.28 -24.36 2.63
C ALA A 200 4.01 -25.67 3.02
N PRO A 201 3.33 -26.72 3.52
CA PRO A 201 3.98 -28.01 3.81
C PRO A 201 4.51 -28.71 2.55
N GLU A 202 3.76 -28.64 1.44
CA GLU A 202 4.14 -29.25 0.16
C GLU A 202 5.38 -28.58 -0.43
N VAL A 203 5.41 -27.24 -0.41
CA VAL A 203 6.56 -26.45 -0.86
C VAL A 203 7.79 -26.76 -0.02
N PHE A 204 7.64 -26.85 1.30
CA PHE A 204 8.73 -27.22 2.19
C PHE A 204 9.27 -28.62 1.87
N ALA A 205 8.38 -29.60 1.64
CA ALA A 205 8.78 -30.97 1.34
C ALA A 205 9.51 -31.11 -0.01
N ALA A 206 9.22 -30.23 -0.97
CA ALA A 206 9.85 -30.23 -2.29
C ALA A 206 11.31 -29.72 -2.27
N ASP A 207 11.64 -28.77 -1.39
CA ASP A 207 13.00 -28.24 -1.22
C ASP A 207 13.33 -27.86 0.24
N PRO A 208 13.49 -28.84 1.15
CA PRO A 208 13.79 -28.55 2.55
C PRO A 208 15.10 -27.77 2.72
N GLY A 209 16.12 -28.09 1.91
CA GLY A 209 17.46 -27.49 2.00
C GLY A 209 17.49 -26.01 1.56
N GLY A 210 16.64 -25.62 0.61
CA GLY A 210 16.45 -24.21 0.22
C GLY A 210 15.93 -23.33 1.36
N HIS A 211 15.29 -23.94 2.37
CA HIS A 211 14.77 -23.27 3.55
C HIS A 211 15.74 -23.26 4.75
N ASP A 212 16.98 -23.73 4.57
CA ASP A 212 18.00 -23.63 5.62
C ASP A 212 18.21 -22.17 6.02
N ARG A 213 18.34 -21.93 7.33
CA ARG A 213 18.61 -20.59 7.86
C ARG A 213 20.10 -20.39 8.02
N LEU A 214 20.63 -19.40 7.31
CA LEU A 214 22.03 -19.04 7.36
C LEU A 214 22.21 -17.79 8.22
N CYS A 215 23.17 -17.84 9.14
CA CYS A 215 23.73 -16.63 9.73
C CYS A 215 24.84 -16.16 8.81
N VAL A 216 24.77 -14.92 8.33
CA VAL A 216 25.72 -14.39 7.33
C VAL A 216 26.29 -13.06 7.78
N LEU A 217 27.54 -12.81 7.38
CA LEU A 217 28.14 -11.48 7.35
C LEU A 217 28.17 -11.02 5.89
N ARG A 218 27.49 -9.92 5.59
CA ARG A 218 27.52 -9.24 4.30
C ARG A 218 28.57 -8.15 4.36
N LEU A 219 29.48 -8.16 3.40
CA LEU A 219 30.53 -7.17 3.22
C LEU A 219 30.29 -6.46 1.89
N ARG A 220 29.89 -5.19 1.95
CA ARG A 220 29.66 -4.38 0.76
C ARG A 220 30.83 -3.46 0.53
N TYR A 221 31.50 -3.63 -0.60
CA TYR A 221 32.67 -2.86 -0.98
C TYR A 221 32.29 -1.69 -1.88
N PRO A 222 33.11 -0.61 -1.89
CA PRO A 222 32.89 0.52 -2.78
C PRO A 222 33.05 0.16 -4.28
N ARG A 223 33.78 -0.92 -4.59
CA ARG A 223 34.08 -1.34 -5.96
C ARG A 223 34.02 -2.86 -6.13
N PRO A 224 33.48 -3.38 -7.25
CA PRO A 224 33.44 -4.81 -7.54
C PRO A 224 34.81 -5.50 -7.50
N GLU A 225 35.88 -4.80 -7.89
CA GLU A 225 37.25 -5.33 -7.86
C GLU A 225 37.70 -5.65 -6.42
N ALA A 226 37.33 -4.80 -5.46
CA ALA A 226 37.66 -4.98 -4.06
C ALA A 226 36.92 -6.18 -3.46
N ALA A 227 35.65 -6.36 -3.84
CA ALA A 227 34.86 -7.54 -3.46
C ALA A 227 35.48 -8.83 -4.02
N ARG A 228 35.91 -8.86 -5.29
CA ARG A 228 36.60 -10.03 -5.86
C ARG A 228 37.91 -10.35 -5.14
N ALA A 229 38.70 -9.32 -4.80
CA ALA A 229 39.92 -9.50 -4.03
C ALA A 229 39.65 -10.03 -2.61
N ALA A 230 38.56 -9.60 -1.99
CA ALA A 230 38.15 -10.08 -0.67
C ALA A 230 37.81 -11.57 -0.67
N VAL A 231 37.15 -12.09 -1.71
CA VAL A 231 36.89 -13.55 -1.82
C VAL A 231 38.17 -14.36 -1.75
N ALA A 232 39.21 -13.92 -2.47
CA ALA A 232 40.50 -14.60 -2.46
C ALA A 232 41.20 -14.52 -1.09
N ARG A 233 41.07 -13.39 -0.38
CA ARG A 233 41.64 -13.24 0.98
C ARG A 233 40.91 -14.09 2.01
N LEU A 234 39.57 -14.09 1.95
CA LEU A 234 38.71 -14.67 2.97
C LEU A 234 38.47 -16.17 2.75
N GLY A 235 38.54 -16.65 1.50
CA GLY A 235 38.29 -18.05 1.13
C GLY A 235 39.30 -19.07 1.70
N GLY A 236 40.38 -18.62 2.33
CA GLY A 236 41.36 -19.47 3.01
C GLY A 236 41.25 -19.50 4.55
N ALA A 237 40.29 -18.78 5.15
CA ALA A 237 40.25 -18.54 6.59
C ALA A 237 39.67 -19.70 7.44
N GLY A 238 39.04 -20.71 6.81
CA GLY A 238 38.33 -21.77 7.51
C GLY A 238 37.07 -21.27 8.24
N PRO A 239 36.46 -22.07 9.12
CA PRO A 239 35.23 -21.69 9.82
C PRO A 239 35.43 -20.42 10.67
N PHE A 240 34.60 -19.41 10.44
CA PHE A 240 34.65 -18.15 11.20
C PHE A 240 34.16 -18.38 12.64
N GLN A 241 35.07 -18.45 13.61
CA GLN A 241 34.69 -18.44 15.03
C GLN A 241 34.18 -17.05 15.43
N ALA A 242 33.29 -16.98 16.43
CA ALA A 242 32.66 -15.74 16.88
C ALA A 242 33.66 -14.62 17.23
N ALA A 243 34.83 -14.96 17.80
CA ALA A 243 35.88 -13.99 18.10
C ALA A 243 36.62 -13.48 16.84
N GLY A 244 36.74 -14.33 15.80
CA GLY A 244 37.31 -13.95 14.51
C GLY A 244 36.37 -13.08 13.69
N LEU A 245 35.06 -13.17 13.93
CA LEU A 245 34.03 -12.44 13.19
C LEU A 245 34.15 -10.92 13.31
N LEU A 246 34.29 -10.44 14.56
CA LEU A 246 34.38 -9.01 14.84
C LEU A 246 35.68 -8.43 14.29
N GLY A 247 36.78 -9.19 14.39
CA GLY A 247 38.07 -8.82 13.82
C GLY A 247 38.03 -8.77 12.29
N LEU A 248 37.37 -9.73 11.65
CA LEU A 248 37.20 -9.78 10.20
C LEU A 248 36.34 -8.61 9.69
N ALA A 249 35.18 -8.37 10.29
CA ALA A 249 34.33 -7.24 9.92
C ALA A 249 35.06 -5.90 10.11
N SER A 250 35.76 -5.73 11.25
CA SER A 250 36.52 -4.50 11.51
C SER A 250 37.69 -4.31 10.54
N GLY A 251 38.42 -5.38 10.21
CA GLY A 251 39.53 -5.34 9.27
C GLY A 251 39.08 -4.97 7.85
N GLU A 252 38.01 -5.61 7.35
CA GLU A 252 37.49 -5.30 6.01
C GLU A 252 36.89 -3.87 5.95
N THR A 253 36.29 -3.38 7.04
CA THR A 253 35.83 -1.99 7.10
C THR A 253 36.99 -0.99 7.16
N LEU A 254 37.98 -1.19 8.03
CA LEU A 254 39.08 -0.23 8.24
C LEU A 254 40.11 -0.24 7.11
N ASP A 255 40.48 -1.43 6.63
CA ASP A 255 41.58 -1.59 5.66
C ASP A 255 41.09 -1.53 4.21
N HIS A 256 39.81 -1.83 3.97
CA HIS A 256 39.24 -1.99 2.63
C HIS A 256 37.95 -1.19 2.39
N GLY A 257 37.47 -0.44 3.40
CA GLY A 257 36.31 0.43 3.28
C GLY A 257 35.00 -0.31 3.07
N ALA A 258 34.90 -1.57 3.51
CA ALA A 258 33.68 -2.35 3.40
C ALA A 258 32.64 -1.92 4.45
N ASP A 259 31.38 -1.82 4.04
CA ASP A 259 30.26 -1.77 4.97
C ASP A 259 29.91 -3.21 5.39
N SER A 260 29.90 -3.44 6.71
CA SER A 260 29.69 -4.76 7.29
C SER A 260 28.30 -4.85 7.94
N GLU A 261 27.51 -5.83 7.52
CA GLU A 261 26.18 -6.10 8.09
C GLU A 261 26.04 -7.58 8.44
N MET A 262 25.67 -7.88 9.68
CA MET A 262 25.34 -9.23 10.12
C MET A 262 23.84 -9.46 10.04
N GLY A 263 23.43 -10.57 9.44
CA GLY A 263 22.01 -10.86 9.25
C GLY A 263 21.72 -12.35 9.20
N ARG A 264 20.42 -12.65 9.15
CA ARG A 264 19.91 -14.00 8.86
C ARG A 264 19.30 -14.00 7.45
N ALA A 265 19.52 -15.07 6.71
CA ALA A 265 18.94 -15.25 5.38
C ALA A 265 18.54 -16.72 5.18
N PHE A 266 17.58 -17.00 4.30
CA PHE A 266 17.36 -18.36 3.83
C PHE A 266 18.36 -18.69 2.72
N ARG A 267 18.73 -19.96 2.60
CA ARG A 267 19.65 -20.43 1.56
C ARG A 267 19.20 -20.01 0.17
N ARG A 268 17.91 -20.18 -0.15
CA ARG A 268 17.32 -19.79 -1.44
C ARG A 268 17.47 -18.29 -1.77
N ASP A 269 17.47 -17.42 -0.75
CA ASP A 269 17.51 -15.97 -0.95
C ASP A 269 18.93 -15.48 -1.32
N LEU A 270 19.94 -16.29 -1.05
CA LEU A 270 21.33 -16.02 -1.40
C LEU A 270 21.69 -16.49 -2.82
N GLY A 271 20.72 -17.10 -3.53
CA GLY A 271 20.88 -17.55 -4.90
C GLY A 271 21.69 -18.84 -5.07
N PRO A 272 22.00 -19.22 -6.32
CA PRO A 272 22.59 -20.52 -6.64
C PRO A 272 23.93 -20.80 -5.97
N MET A 273 24.73 -19.76 -5.71
CA MET A 273 26.04 -19.89 -5.06
C MET A 273 25.93 -20.44 -3.64
N ALA A 274 24.79 -20.23 -2.98
CA ALA A 274 24.56 -20.73 -1.64
C ALA A 274 24.02 -22.17 -1.61
N ALA A 275 23.74 -22.81 -2.75
CA ALA A 275 23.06 -24.12 -2.80
C ALA A 275 23.79 -25.20 -1.98
N THR A 276 25.11 -25.19 -1.98
CA THR A 276 25.96 -26.15 -1.23
C THR A 276 26.78 -25.49 -0.13
N ALA A 277 26.49 -24.22 0.21
CA ALA A 277 27.32 -23.47 1.13
C ALA A 277 27.27 -24.02 2.55
N VAL A 278 28.44 -24.10 3.19
CA VAL A 278 28.63 -24.53 4.57
C VAL A 278 29.20 -23.39 5.42
N ALA A 279 29.17 -23.56 6.74
CA ALA A 279 29.80 -22.60 7.64
C ALA A 279 31.31 -22.47 7.34
N GLY A 280 31.78 -21.24 7.18
CA GLY A 280 33.13 -20.91 6.72
C GLY A 280 33.22 -20.54 5.25
N ASP A 281 32.19 -20.84 4.43
CA ASP A 281 32.23 -20.49 3.01
C ASP A 281 32.14 -18.98 2.79
N VAL A 282 32.87 -18.52 1.79
CA VAL A 282 32.82 -17.14 1.30
C VAL A 282 32.22 -17.15 -0.09
N LEU A 283 30.99 -16.68 -0.18
CA LEU A 283 30.26 -16.55 -1.43
C LEU A 283 30.69 -15.25 -2.08
N GLY A 284 31.27 -15.39 -3.27
CA GLY A 284 31.77 -14.27 -4.02
C GLY A 284 30.68 -13.36 -4.59
N PRO A 285 31.06 -12.14 -5.00
CA PRO A 285 30.11 -11.26 -5.64
C PRO A 285 29.64 -11.91 -6.95
N PRO A 286 28.38 -11.73 -7.35
CA PRO A 286 27.97 -12.01 -8.73
C PRO A 286 28.87 -11.26 -9.72
N GLU A 287 28.89 -11.61 -11.01
CA GLU A 287 29.88 -11.14 -12.01
C GLU A 287 30.14 -9.62 -12.04
N HIS A 288 29.21 -8.80 -11.55
CA HIS A 288 29.35 -7.34 -11.39
C HIS A 288 28.98 -6.80 -9.99
N GLY A 289 28.88 -7.67 -9.00
CA GLY A 289 28.55 -7.30 -7.63
C GLY A 289 29.73 -6.72 -6.85
N ALA A 290 29.41 -5.93 -5.83
CA ALA A 290 30.37 -5.45 -4.84
C ALA A 290 30.09 -6.02 -3.44
N GLU A 291 29.29 -7.09 -3.35
CA GLU A 291 28.90 -7.72 -2.09
C GLU A 291 29.55 -9.10 -1.96
N VAL A 292 30.16 -9.37 -0.81
CA VAL A 292 30.69 -10.68 -0.43
C VAL A 292 29.88 -11.18 0.76
N ILE A 293 29.55 -12.46 0.77
CA ILE A 293 28.75 -13.07 1.84
C ILE A 293 29.57 -14.18 2.50
N CYS A 294 29.89 -14.00 3.78
CA CYS A 294 30.53 -15.04 4.59
C CYS A 294 29.45 -15.82 5.34
N VAL A 295 29.39 -17.13 5.15
CA VAL A 295 28.45 -18.02 5.83
C VAL A 295 29.03 -18.40 7.19
N LEU A 296 28.35 -18.01 8.26
CA LEU A 296 28.84 -18.16 9.63
C LEU A 296 28.28 -19.43 10.28
N GLU A 297 27.01 -19.69 10.03
CA GLU A 297 26.28 -20.83 10.57
C GLU A 297 25.22 -21.25 9.56
N VAL A 298 25.01 -22.56 9.41
CA VAL A 298 23.89 -23.14 8.65
C VAL A 298 23.04 -23.93 9.64
N ARG A 299 21.76 -23.56 9.75
CA ARG A 299 20.77 -24.32 10.52
C ARG A 299 19.81 -25.02 9.56
N PRO A 300 19.74 -26.36 9.59
CA PRO A 300 18.77 -27.11 8.82
C PRO A 300 17.36 -26.60 9.07
N ALA A 301 16.61 -26.46 7.99
CA ALA A 301 15.22 -26.02 8.09
C ALA A 301 14.37 -27.06 8.82
N VAL A 302 13.51 -26.58 9.72
CA VAL A 302 12.38 -27.34 10.25
C VAL A 302 11.11 -26.57 9.91
N LEU A 303 10.01 -27.29 9.68
CA LEU A 303 8.69 -26.69 9.42
C LEU A 303 8.08 -26.16 10.73
N ASP A 304 8.77 -25.20 11.34
CA ASP A 304 8.27 -24.40 12.46
C ASP A 304 7.42 -23.22 11.94
N ASP A 305 6.80 -22.47 12.86
CA ASP A 305 5.96 -21.32 12.52
C ASP A 305 6.71 -20.24 11.73
N ALA A 306 8.01 -20.07 11.98
CA ALA A 306 8.80 -19.06 11.30
C ALA A 306 9.10 -19.47 9.85
N THR A 307 9.42 -20.73 9.59
CA THR A 307 9.62 -21.27 8.23
C THR A 307 8.30 -21.24 7.47
N ARG A 308 7.19 -21.62 8.12
CA ARG A 308 5.86 -21.55 7.53
C ARG A 308 5.51 -20.13 7.08
N ARG A 309 5.67 -19.12 7.94
CA ARG A 309 5.37 -17.71 7.60
C ARG A 309 6.16 -17.21 6.41
N GLU A 310 7.41 -17.63 6.28
CA GLU A 310 8.30 -17.23 5.18
C GLU A 310 7.96 -17.93 3.86
N ILE A 311 7.54 -19.19 3.93
CA ILE A 311 6.97 -19.89 2.77
C ILE A 311 5.66 -19.22 2.35
N GLU A 312 4.76 -18.96 3.30
CA GLU A 312 3.49 -18.28 3.04
C GLU A 312 3.71 -16.89 2.43
N LYS A 313 4.69 -16.13 2.93
CA LYS A 313 5.08 -14.84 2.36
C LYS A 313 5.55 -14.99 0.92
N ALA A 314 6.45 -15.93 0.63
CA ALA A 314 6.98 -16.14 -0.71
C ALA A 314 5.89 -16.58 -1.71
N LEU A 315 4.99 -17.47 -1.30
CA LEU A 315 3.84 -17.90 -2.09
C LEU A 315 2.86 -16.74 -2.35
N PHE A 316 2.63 -15.90 -1.34
CA PHE A 316 1.78 -14.73 -1.48
C PHE A 316 2.39 -13.67 -2.41
N ASP A 317 3.71 -13.45 -2.31
CA ASP A 317 4.45 -12.56 -3.20
C ASP A 317 4.38 -13.07 -4.66
N GLN A 318 4.44 -14.40 -4.86
CA GLN A 318 4.26 -15.03 -6.18
C GLN A 318 2.83 -14.88 -6.70
N TRP A 319 1.83 -15.10 -5.86
CA TRP A 319 0.43 -14.89 -6.21
C TRP A 319 0.15 -13.43 -6.60
N LEU A 320 0.67 -12.46 -5.84
CA LEU A 320 0.61 -11.03 -6.19
C LEU A 320 1.29 -10.73 -7.53
N ALA A 321 2.42 -11.36 -7.82
CA ALA A 321 3.08 -11.23 -9.11
C ALA A 321 2.21 -11.75 -10.27
N GLY A 322 1.52 -12.88 -10.08
CA GLY A 322 0.54 -13.40 -11.03
C GLY A 322 -0.63 -12.44 -11.25
N ARG A 323 -1.26 -11.97 -10.17
CA ARG A 323 -2.38 -11.01 -10.23
C ARG A 323 -1.97 -9.71 -10.94
N ARG A 324 -0.78 -9.20 -10.64
CA ARG A 324 -0.24 -7.99 -11.26
C ARG A 324 0.04 -8.16 -12.76
N HIS A 325 0.48 -9.34 -13.17
CA HIS A 325 0.70 -9.65 -14.59
C HIS A 325 -0.62 -9.57 -15.39
N GLU A 326 -1.70 -10.09 -14.81
CA GLU A 326 -3.05 -10.11 -15.42
C GLU A 326 -3.83 -8.79 -15.28
N ALA A 327 -3.41 -7.92 -14.36
CA ALA A 327 -4.13 -6.70 -14.04
C ALA A 327 -4.19 -5.71 -15.22
N LYS A 328 -5.36 -5.09 -15.38
CA LYS A 328 -5.56 -3.92 -16.23
C LYS A 328 -5.14 -2.68 -15.44
N LEU A 329 -3.93 -2.18 -15.72
CA LEU A 329 -3.38 -1.01 -15.05
C LEU A 329 -3.56 0.22 -15.94
N GLU A 330 -4.24 1.23 -15.40
CA GLU A 330 -4.38 2.55 -16.01
C GLU A 330 -3.77 3.60 -15.06
N TRP A 331 -2.78 4.33 -15.54
CA TRP A 331 -2.17 5.42 -14.80
C TRP A 331 -2.87 6.72 -15.16
N LEU A 332 -3.53 7.36 -14.20
CA LEU A 332 -4.25 8.62 -14.39
C LEU A 332 -3.34 9.86 -14.39
N TRP A 333 -2.03 9.64 -14.37
CA TRP A 333 -0.98 10.66 -14.29
C TRP A 333 0.33 10.14 -14.88
N GLY A 334 1.25 11.06 -15.21
CA GLY A 334 2.49 10.74 -15.91
C GLY A 334 2.35 10.74 -17.43
N THR A 335 3.47 10.55 -18.13
CA THR A 335 3.49 10.54 -19.61
C THR A 335 3.37 9.11 -20.13
N ALA A 336 2.81 8.94 -21.34
CA ALA A 336 2.64 7.62 -21.97
C ALA A 336 3.95 6.78 -22.04
N PRO A 337 5.13 7.36 -22.34
CA PRO A 337 6.38 6.60 -22.32
C PRO A 337 6.77 6.09 -20.92
N ARG A 338 6.61 6.92 -19.88
CA ARG A 338 6.98 6.58 -18.49
C ARG A 338 6.06 5.51 -17.91
N THR A 339 4.75 5.70 -18.07
CA THR A 339 3.72 4.77 -17.63
C THR A 339 3.83 3.43 -18.36
N GLY A 340 4.15 3.43 -19.66
CA GLY A 340 4.41 2.22 -20.44
C GLY A 340 5.62 1.44 -19.95
N SER A 341 6.73 2.12 -19.65
CA SER A 341 7.96 1.49 -19.11
C SER A 341 7.73 0.81 -17.77
N VAL A 342 7.11 1.51 -16.81
CA VAL A 342 6.79 0.94 -15.50
C VAL A 342 5.81 -0.22 -15.63
N THR A 343 4.75 -0.07 -16.42
CA THR A 343 3.76 -1.15 -16.62
C THR A 343 4.41 -2.40 -17.20
N LYS A 344 5.35 -2.24 -18.13
CA LYS A 344 6.13 -3.36 -18.66
C LYS A 344 6.95 -4.02 -17.55
N ALA A 345 7.71 -3.25 -16.78
CA ALA A 345 8.54 -3.76 -15.70
C ALA A 345 7.73 -4.45 -14.59
N LEU A 346 6.53 -3.95 -14.28
CA LEU A 346 5.62 -4.59 -13.32
C LEU A 346 5.12 -5.97 -13.79
N ARG A 347 5.08 -6.21 -15.11
CA ARG A 347 4.65 -7.48 -15.71
C ARG A 347 5.79 -8.46 -15.93
N GLU A 348 7.04 -8.01 -15.82
CA GLU A 348 8.19 -8.90 -15.94
C GLU A 348 8.19 -9.89 -14.75
N PRO A 349 8.43 -11.19 -15.03
CA PRO A 349 8.49 -12.19 -13.98
C PRO A 349 9.65 -11.90 -13.04
N ILE A 350 9.44 -12.12 -11.74
CA ILE A 350 10.52 -12.03 -10.75
C ILE A 350 11.60 -13.05 -11.14
N PRO A 351 12.88 -12.66 -11.28
CA PRO A 351 13.95 -13.60 -11.59
C PRO A 351 13.97 -14.74 -10.55
N GLY A 352 13.78 -15.98 -11.01
CA GLY A 352 13.74 -17.17 -10.15
C GLY A 352 12.35 -17.70 -9.78
N ALA A 353 11.26 -17.00 -10.14
CA ALA A 353 9.91 -17.57 -10.00
C ALA A 353 9.66 -18.60 -11.11
N ARG A 354 9.61 -19.90 -10.76
CA ARG A 354 9.03 -20.90 -11.67
C ARG A 354 7.55 -20.58 -11.88
N PRO A 355 7.03 -20.70 -13.12
CA PRO A 355 5.59 -20.58 -13.34
C PRO A 355 4.87 -21.67 -12.53
N ALA A 356 3.83 -21.27 -11.81
CA ALA A 356 2.91 -22.22 -11.21
C ALA A 356 2.11 -22.86 -12.36
N GLY A 357 2.37 -24.14 -12.62
CA GLY A 357 1.61 -24.95 -13.57
C GLY A 357 2.41 -25.42 -14.79
N VAL A 358 2.99 -26.62 -14.67
CA VAL A 358 2.61 -27.80 -15.47
C VAL A 358 2.54 -29.00 -14.54
#